data_AF-A0A7V1MZK6-F1
#
_entry.id   AF-A0A7V1MZK6-F1
#
_cell.length_a   1.000
_cell.length_b   1.000
_cell.length_c   1.000
_cell.angle_alpha   90.00
_cell.angle_beta   90.00
_cell.angle_gamma   90.00
#
_symmetry.space_group_name_H-M   'P 1'
#
loop_
_entity.id
_entity.type
_entity.pdbx_description
1 polymer ?
#
loop_
_entity_poly.entity_id
_entity_poly.type
_entity_poly.pdbx_seq_one_letter_code
_entity_poly.pdbx_strand_id
1 'polypeptide(L)'
;KIKNTLCWLAKIKFLKRFRNKLITTGENVIIASEELAHKNYLFHLKAFFYTATGWTLRFLVVNVLLTAFTSHDLFHWLDQLIIYGRSQNMYVETSFTPTPGSTGFAEFMFAGFFKDYIPQGLAMVIAIIWRIITYYFYLFAGIIIVPNWINKLLRKKHIIHD
;
A
#
# COMPACT_ATOMS: atom_id res chain seq x y z
N LYS A 1 7.53 -18.74 -21.67
CA LYS A 1 6.07 -18.97 -21.51
C LYS A 1 5.28 -17.65 -21.35
N ILE A 2 5.71 -16.71 -20.49
CA ILE A 2 5.04 -15.41 -20.23
C ILE A 2 4.91 -14.52 -21.48
N LYS A 3 5.93 -14.44 -22.34
CA LYS A 3 5.86 -13.68 -23.61
C LYS A 3 4.72 -14.15 -24.52
N ASN A 4 4.51 -15.47 -24.60
CA ASN A 4 3.51 -16.07 -25.49
C ASN A 4 2.08 -15.84 -24.96
N THR A 5 1.87 -15.87 -23.64
CA THR A 5 0.56 -15.56 -23.06
C THR A 5 0.19 -14.08 -23.22
N LEU A 6 1.15 -13.17 -23.08
CA LEU A 6 0.94 -11.74 -23.32
C LEU A 6 0.66 -11.43 -24.79
N CYS A 7 1.40 -12.05 -25.72
CA CYS A 7 1.13 -11.95 -27.16
C CYS A 7 -0.24 -12.52 -27.54
N TRP A 8 -0.71 -13.57 -26.86
CA TRP A 8 -2.04 -14.13 -27.06
C TRP A 8 -3.14 -13.19 -26.53
N LEU A 9 -3.00 -12.66 -25.31
CA LEU A 9 -3.93 -11.68 -24.73
C LEU A 9 -4.02 -10.40 -25.57
N ALA A 10 -2.91 -9.95 -26.16
CA ALA A 10 -2.88 -8.77 -27.03
C ALA A 10 -3.62 -8.96 -28.38
N LYS A 11 -4.10 -10.18 -28.71
CA LYS A 11 -4.95 -10.44 -29.90
C LYS A 11 -6.41 -10.01 -29.67
N ILE A 12 -6.84 -9.83 -28.42
CA ILE A 12 -8.20 -9.39 -28.08
C ILE A 12 -8.45 -8.01 -28.69
N LYS A 13 -9.60 -7.83 -29.36
CA LYS A 13 -9.94 -6.64 -30.16
C LYS A 13 -9.76 -5.32 -29.40
N PHE A 14 -10.10 -5.28 -28.11
CA PHE A 14 -9.95 -4.10 -27.25
C PHE A 14 -8.50 -3.81 -26.85
N LEU A 15 -7.67 -4.84 -26.71
CA LEU A 15 -6.27 -4.74 -26.27
C LEU A 15 -5.30 -4.45 -27.42
N LYS A 16 -5.76 -4.53 -28.68
CA LYS A 16 -4.94 -4.22 -29.87
C LYS A 16 -4.30 -2.83 -29.81
N ARG A 17 -5.01 -1.81 -29.31
CA ARG A 17 -4.47 -0.44 -29.16
C ARG A 17 -3.32 -0.34 -28.14
N PHE A 18 -3.22 -1.30 -27.22
CA PHE A 18 -2.17 -1.36 -26.20
C PHE A 18 -1.13 -2.44 -26.49
N ARG A 19 -1.21 -3.14 -27.63
CA ARG A 19 -0.37 -4.28 -27.96
C ARG A 19 1.11 -3.98 -27.81
N ASN A 20 1.59 -2.85 -28.34
CA ASN A 20 2.99 -2.46 -28.23
C ASN A 20 3.40 -2.27 -26.76
N LYS A 21 2.59 -1.55 -25.97
CA LYS A 21 2.84 -1.37 -24.53
C LYS A 21 2.85 -2.70 -23.77
N LEU A 22 1.91 -3.61 -24.07
CA LEU A 22 1.82 -4.93 -23.44
C LEU A 22 3.04 -5.80 -23.75
N ILE A 23 3.52 -5.79 -25.00
CA ILE A 23 4.71 -6.53 -25.41
C ILE A 23 5.94 -5.96 -24.69
N THR A 24 6.12 -4.64 -24.68
CA THR A 24 7.26 -3.99 -23.99
C THR A 24 7.23 -4.25 -22.48
N THR A 25 6.06 -4.15 -21.82
CA THR A 25 5.95 -4.50 -20.40
C THR A 25 6.28 -5.96 -20.16
N GLY A 26 5.85 -6.87 -21.04
CA GLY A 26 6.20 -8.28 -20.95
C GLY A 26 7.70 -8.55 -21.05
N GLU A 27 8.38 -7.89 -21.98
CA GLU A 27 9.83 -7.96 -22.13
C GLU A 27 10.54 -7.41 -20.90
N ASN A 28 10.11 -6.25 -20.38
CA ASN A 28 10.64 -5.68 -19.15
C ASN A 28 10.45 -6.59 -17.93
N VAL A 29 9.30 -7.28 -17.82
CA VAL A 29 9.05 -8.25 -16.74
C VAL A 29 10.00 -9.45 -16.86
N ILE A 30 10.28 -9.93 -18.07
CA ILE A 30 11.22 -11.04 -18.28
C ILE A 30 12.64 -10.61 -17.88
N ILE A 31 13.10 -9.47 -18.37
CA ILE A 31 14.43 -8.92 -18.05
C ILE A 31 14.55 -8.69 -16.53
N ALA A 32 13.58 -8.02 -15.92
CA ALA A 32 13.60 -7.78 -14.47
C ALA A 32 13.56 -9.10 -13.67
N SER A 33 12.81 -10.11 -14.12
CA SER A 33 12.77 -11.41 -13.46
C SER A 33 14.10 -12.15 -13.56
N GLU A 34 14.79 -12.06 -14.68
CA GLU A 34 16.12 -12.63 -14.87
C GLU A 34 17.14 -11.92 -13.98
N GLU A 35 17.15 -10.59 -13.98
CA GLU A 35 18.00 -9.78 -13.10
C GLU A 35 17.76 -10.07 -11.62
N LEU A 36 16.49 -10.21 -11.20
CA LEU A 36 16.12 -10.55 -9.82
C LEU A 36 16.55 -11.97 -9.46
N ALA A 37 16.43 -12.93 -10.38
CA ALA A 37 16.86 -14.32 -10.16
C ALA A 37 18.38 -14.45 -9.98
N HIS A 38 19.15 -13.54 -10.59
CA HIS A 38 20.60 -13.47 -10.41
C HIS A 38 21.04 -12.70 -9.14
N LYS A 39 20.11 -12.16 -8.34
CA LYS A 39 20.46 -11.54 -7.06
C LYS A 39 20.77 -12.59 -6.01
N ASN A 40 21.60 -12.22 -5.03
CA ASN A 40 21.95 -13.11 -3.93
C ASN A 40 20.76 -13.33 -2.99
N TYR A 41 20.78 -14.45 -2.25
CA TYR A 41 19.75 -14.76 -1.25
C TYR A 41 19.56 -13.62 -0.22
N LEU A 42 20.66 -12.96 0.17
CA LEU A 42 20.61 -11.83 1.10
C LEU A 42 19.78 -10.66 0.57
N PHE A 43 19.79 -10.41 -0.74
CA PHE A 43 18.94 -9.39 -1.36
C PHE A 43 17.46 -9.71 -1.19
N HIS A 44 17.06 -10.96 -1.46
CA HIS A 44 15.67 -11.40 -1.28
C HIS A 44 15.24 -11.35 0.18
N LEU A 45 16.12 -11.77 1.10
CA LEU A 45 15.85 -11.72 2.53
C LEU A 45 15.68 -10.28 3.02
N LYS A 46 16.55 -9.36 2.59
CA LYS A 46 16.42 -7.93 2.90
C LYS A 46 15.12 -7.35 2.34
N ALA A 47 14.79 -7.64 1.08
CA ALA A 47 13.55 -7.18 0.46
C ALA A 47 12.31 -7.69 1.21
N PHE A 48 12.32 -8.94 1.65
CA PHE A 48 11.28 -9.51 2.49
C PHE A 48 11.18 -8.78 3.83
N PHE A 49 12.29 -8.57 4.55
CA PHE A 49 12.24 -7.87 5.84
C PHE A 49 11.83 -6.41 5.71
N TYR A 50 12.29 -5.70 4.68
CA TYR A 50 11.86 -4.32 4.44
C TYR A 50 10.36 -4.21 4.17
N THR A 51 9.81 -5.13 3.36
CA THR A 51 8.37 -5.14 3.09
C THR A 51 7.57 -5.58 4.31
N ALA A 52 7.95 -6.68 4.95
CA ALA A 52 7.30 -7.18 6.16
C ALA A 52 7.28 -6.12 7.26
N THR A 53 8.41 -5.47 7.54
CA THR A 53 8.50 -4.41 8.55
C THR A 53 7.61 -3.22 8.18
N GLY A 54 7.60 -2.80 6.91
CA GLY A 54 6.73 -1.72 6.44
C GLY A 54 5.24 -2.02 6.66
N TRP A 55 4.81 -3.25 6.35
CA TRP A 55 3.44 -3.69 6.59
C TRP A 55 3.12 -3.82 8.08
N THR A 56 4.03 -4.39 8.88
CA THR A 56 3.85 -4.50 10.33
C THR A 56 3.70 -3.13 10.97
N LEU A 57 4.58 -2.17 10.64
CA LEU A 57 4.48 -0.79 11.15
C LEU A 57 3.16 -0.12 10.72
N ARG A 58 2.74 -0.31 9.46
CA ARG A 58 1.47 0.23 8.96
C ARG A 58 0.28 -0.23 9.81
N PHE A 59 0.21 -1.51 10.16
CA PHE A 59 -0.90 -2.07 10.94
C PHE A 59 -0.77 -1.78 12.45
N LEU A 60 0.46 -1.66 12.96
CA LEU A 60 0.70 -1.26 14.35
C LEU A 60 0.20 0.16 14.67
N VAL A 61 0.04 1.04 13.69
CA VAL A 61 -0.51 2.39 13.92
C VAL A 61 -1.83 2.34 14.67
N VAL A 62 -2.75 1.42 14.32
CA VAL A 62 -4.05 1.32 15.01
C VAL A 62 -3.89 0.89 16.46
N ASN A 63 -2.98 -0.06 16.73
CA ASN A 63 -2.67 -0.55 18.07
C ASN A 63 -2.16 0.58 18.97
N VAL A 64 -1.19 1.35 18.48
CA VAL A 64 -0.64 2.51 19.19
C VAL A 64 -1.70 3.59 19.40
N LEU A 65 -2.52 3.87 18.39
CA LEU A 65 -3.58 4.87 18.50
C LEU A 65 -4.62 4.48 19.54
N LEU A 66 -5.14 3.25 19.49
CA LEU A 66 -6.12 2.80 20.48
C LEU A 66 -5.51 2.88 21.88
N THR A 67 -4.33 2.32 22.09
CA THR A 67 -3.62 2.38 23.39
C THR A 67 -3.41 3.82 23.89
N ALA A 68 -3.18 4.79 22.99
CA ALA A 68 -3.00 6.19 23.37
C ALA A 68 -4.30 6.91 23.77
N PHE A 69 -5.45 6.48 23.24
CA PHE A 69 -6.75 7.12 23.47
C PHE A 69 -7.67 6.36 24.44
N THR A 70 -7.21 5.21 24.96
CA THR A 70 -7.99 4.33 25.83
C THR A 70 -7.29 4.11 27.17
N SER A 71 -8.05 3.96 28.25
CA SER A 71 -7.53 3.65 29.59
C SER A 71 -6.83 2.28 29.67
N HIS A 72 -6.04 2.10 30.74
CA HIS A 72 -5.01 1.06 30.98
C HIS A 72 -5.41 -0.43 30.80
N ASP A 73 -6.66 -0.76 30.52
CA ASP A 73 -7.10 -2.15 30.34
C ASP A 73 -6.61 -2.76 29.01
N LEU A 74 -6.13 -1.94 28.08
CA LEU A 74 -5.63 -2.38 26.76
C LEU A 74 -4.14 -2.75 26.70
N PHE A 75 -3.43 -2.72 27.83
CA PHE A 75 -2.00 -3.13 27.87
C PHE A 75 -1.79 -4.65 27.83
N HIS A 76 -2.86 -5.45 27.83
CA HIS A 76 -2.74 -6.90 27.65
C HIS A 76 -2.31 -7.25 26.22
N TRP A 77 -1.29 -8.11 26.12
CA TRP A 77 -0.70 -8.52 24.84
C TRP A 77 -1.71 -9.22 23.90
N LEU A 78 -2.71 -9.90 24.46
CA LEU A 78 -3.76 -10.57 23.68
C LEU A 78 -4.66 -9.56 22.95
N ASP A 79 -5.06 -8.48 23.62
CA ASP A 79 -5.87 -7.44 22.98
C ASP A 79 -5.11 -6.75 21.86
N GLN A 80 -3.82 -6.50 22.05
CA GLN A 80 -2.95 -5.95 21.01
C GLN A 80 -2.86 -6.90 19.80
N LEU A 81 -2.78 -8.22 20.01
CA LEU A 81 -2.82 -9.17 18.89
C LEU A 81 -4.18 -9.21 18.19
N ILE A 82 -5.28 -9.12 18.94
CA ILE A 82 -6.63 -9.07 18.37
C ILE A 82 -6.83 -7.80 17.54
N ILE A 83 -6.43 -6.63 18.07
CA ILE A 83 -6.50 -5.35 17.37
C ILE A 83 -5.64 -5.41 16.10
N TYR A 84 -4.43 -5.95 16.19
CA TYR A 84 -3.56 -6.16 15.02
C TYR A 84 -4.23 -7.04 13.96
N GLY A 85 -4.78 -8.19 14.33
CA GLY A 85 -5.50 -9.07 13.39
C GLY A 85 -6.73 -8.40 12.76
N ARG A 86 -7.53 -7.67 13.57
CA ARG A 86 -8.68 -6.88 13.10
C ARG A 86 -8.27 -5.82 12.09
N SER A 87 -7.13 -5.16 12.30
CA SER A 87 -6.61 -4.15 11.36
C SER A 87 -6.21 -4.74 10.00
N GLN A 88 -5.71 -5.97 9.98
CA GLN A 88 -5.38 -6.69 8.74
C GLN A 88 -6.65 -7.10 8.00
N ASN A 89 -7.63 -7.68 8.69
CA ASN A 89 -8.92 -8.07 8.11
C ASN A 89 -9.64 -6.85 7.50
N MET A 90 -9.70 -5.75 8.26
CA MET A 90 -10.29 -4.50 7.78
C MET A 90 -9.62 -3.99 6.49
N TYR A 91 -8.29 -4.12 6.37
CA TYR A 91 -7.57 -3.73 5.16
C TYR A 91 -7.93 -4.60 3.95
N VAL A 92 -8.03 -5.92 4.15
CA VAL A 92 -8.44 -6.87 3.11
C VAL A 92 -9.86 -6.55 2.64
N GLU A 93 -10.81 -6.36 3.55
CA GLU A 93 -12.21 -6.06 3.24
C GLU A 93 -12.38 -4.71 2.54
N THR A 94 -11.63 -3.69 2.98
CA THR A 94 -11.62 -2.38 2.32
C THR A 94 -11.07 -2.49 0.89
N SER A 95 -10.09 -3.37 0.65
CA SER A 95 -9.49 -3.57 -0.68
C SER A 95 -10.46 -4.22 -1.68
N PHE A 96 -11.43 -5.00 -1.22
CA PHE A 96 -12.48 -5.58 -2.06
C PHE A 96 -13.63 -4.62 -2.36
N THR A 97 -13.74 -3.53 -1.59
CA THR A 97 -14.85 -2.59 -1.75
C THR A 97 -14.58 -1.71 -2.98
N PRO A 98 -15.41 -1.77 -4.04
CA PRO A 98 -15.14 -1.08 -5.30
C PRO A 98 -15.42 0.43 -5.25
N THR A 99 -15.55 1.03 -4.06
CA THR A 99 -15.84 2.45 -3.92
C THR A 99 -14.56 3.28 -4.11
N PRO A 100 -14.47 4.12 -5.17
CA PRO A 100 -13.34 5.02 -5.34
C PRO A 100 -13.29 5.98 -4.15
N GLY A 101 -12.26 5.84 -3.32
CA GLY A 101 -12.05 6.64 -2.12
C GLY A 101 -12.32 5.92 -0.80
N SER A 102 -13.18 4.89 -0.75
CA SER A 102 -13.48 4.06 0.46
C SER A 102 -13.68 4.83 1.78
N THR A 103 -13.92 6.14 1.76
CA THR A 103 -13.80 6.99 2.95
C THR A 103 -14.93 6.76 3.94
N GLY A 104 -16.19 6.69 3.49
CA GLY A 104 -17.29 6.31 4.39
C GLY A 104 -17.21 4.85 4.84
N PHE A 105 -16.79 3.95 3.95
CA PHE A 105 -16.73 2.52 4.24
C PHE A 105 -15.67 2.20 5.29
N ALA A 106 -14.44 2.70 5.14
CA ALA A 106 -13.39 2.46 6.11
C ALA A 106 -13.68 3.11 7.48
N GLU A 107 -14.44 4.21 7.56
CA GLU A 107 -14.89 4.76 8.85
C GLU A 107 -15.94 3.87 9.52
N PHE A 108 -16.91 3.37 8.75
CA PHE A 108 -17.89 2.41 9.23
C PHE A 108 -17.23 1.13 9.74
N MET A 109 -16.30 0.58 8.97
CA MET A 109 -15.56 -0.62 9.36
C MET A 109 -14.67 -0.36 10.58
N PHE A 110 -13.99 0.78 10.66
CA PHE A 110 -13.19 1.13 11.83
C PHE A 110 -14.05 1.20 13.11
N ALA A 111 -15.18 1.91 13.04
CA ALA A 111 -16.11 2.00 14.17
C ALA A 111 -16.71 0.63 14.54
N GLY A 112 -16.93 -0.26 13.57
CA GLY A 112 -17.44 -1.62 13.81
C GLY A 112 -16.39 -2.56 14.41
N PHE A 113 -15.20 -2.63 13.82
CA PHE A 113 -14.13 -3.54 14.24
C PHE A 113 -13.53 -3.17 15.59
N PHE A 114 -13.51 -1.88 15.95
CA PHE A 114 -12.87 -1.42 17.17
C PHE A 114 -13.88 -0.89 18.21
N LYS A 115 -15.17 -1.16 18.03
CA LYS A 115 -16.24 -0.72 18.94
C LYS A 115 -15.97 -1.08 20.40
N ASP A 116 -15.47 -2.29 20.64
CA ASP A 116 -15.20 -2.82 21.98
C ASP A 116 -14.03 -2.11 22.67
N TYR A 117 -13.16 -1.47 21.87
CA TYR A 117 -11.93 -0.84 22.33
C TYR A 117 -12.02 0.69 22.34
N ILE A 118 -13.04 1.29 21.73
CA ILE A 118 -13.15 2.73 21.58
C ILE A 118 -14.21 3.29 22.54
N PRO A 119 -13.87 4.31 23.37
CA PRO A 119 -14.86 5.02 24.17
C PRO A 119 -15.94 5.66 23.29
N GLN A 120 -17.19 5.66 23.78
CA GLN A 120 -18.32 6.20 23.03
C GLN A 120 -18.05 7.66 22.61
N GLY A 121 -18.24 7.96 21.33
CA GLY A 121 -18.04 9.30 20.76
C GLY A 121 -16.63 9.60 20.24
N LEU A 122 -15.61 8.76 20.50
CA LEU A 122 -14.24 9.00 20.02
C LEU A 122 -13.88 8.28 18.71
N ALA A 123 -14.71 7.35 18.24
CA ALA A 123 -14.41 6.53 17.06
C ALA A 123 -14.09 7.34 15.80
N MET A 124 -14.85 8.40 15.54
CA MET A 124 -14.63 9.26 14.38
C MET A 124 -13.31 10.04 14.49
N VAL A 125 -12.99 10.56 15.68
CA VAL A 125 -11.74 11.30 15.93
C VAL A 125 -10.54 10.39 15.71
N ILE A 126 -10.55 9.20 16.30
CA ILE A 126 -9.46 8.22 16.16
C ILE A 126 -9.34 7.76 14.71
N ALA A 127 -10.45 7.54 14.00
CA ALA A 127 -10.44 7.16 12.58
C ALA A 127 -9.81 8.25 11.68
N ILE A 128 -10.08 9.52 11.96
CA ILE A 128 -9.48 10.65 11.22
C ILE A 128 -7.97 10.72 11.50
N ILE A 129 -7.54 10.61 12.76
CA ILE A 129 -6.12 10.61 13.12
C ILE A 129 -5.40 9.44 12.44
N TRP A 130 -6.00 8.25 12.47
CA TRP A 130 -5.49 7.07 11.77
C TRP A 130 -5.29 7.35 10.28
N ARG A 131 -6.22 8.04 9.62
CA ARG A 131 -6.08 8.42 8.20
C ARG A 131 -5.00 9.44 7.92
N ILE A 132 -4.87 10.44 8.78
CA ILE A 132 -3.82 11.44 8.65
C ILE A 132 -2.45 10.75 8.63
N ILE A 133 -2.25 9.80 9.54
CA ILE A 133 -1.00 9.05 9.66
C ILE A 133 -0.82 8.04 8.52
N THR A 134 -1.84 7.23 8.21
CA THR A 134 -1.69 6.07 7.31
C THR A 134 -1.95 6.35 5.83
N TYR A 135 -2.62 7.45 5.50
CA TYR A 135 -2.96 7.85 4.13
C TYR A 135 -2.41 9.22 3.77
N TYR A 136 -2.73 10.26 4.55
CA TYR A 136 -2.41 11.62 4.12
C TYR A 136 -0.93 11.97 4.23
N PHE A 137 -0.20 11.38 5.18
CA PHE A 137 1.25 11.58 5.28
C PHE A 137 1.99 11.12 4.01
N TYR A 138 1.63 9.96 3.47
CA TYR A 138 2.23 9.46 2.21
C TYR A 138 1.86 10.33 1.01
N LEU A 139 0.62 10.82 0.97
CA LEU A 139 0.17 11.72 -0.10
C LEU A 139 0.94 13.04 -0.05
N PHE A 140 1.12 13.61 1.14
CA PHE A 140 1.92 14.82 1.35
C PHE A 140 3.38 14.62 0.91
N ALA A 141 4.00 13.50 1.29
CA ALA A 141 5.34 13.16 0.81
C ALA A 141 5.39 13.05 -0.72
N GLY A 142 4.36 12.47 -1.35
CA GLY A 142 4.23 12.39 -2.81
C GLY A 142 4.19 13.75 -3.49
N ILE A 143 3.46 14.72 -2.92
CA ILE A 143 3.38 16.11 -3.44
C ILE A 143 4.77 16.77 -3.49
N ILE A 144 5.66 16.46 -2.55
CA ILE A 144 7.00 17.05 -2.50
C ILE A 144 7.98 16.27 -3.39
N ILE A 145 7.96 14.93 -3.33
CA ILE A 145 8.95 14.08 -3.99
C ILE A 145 8.73 14.02 -5.50
N VAL A 146 7.48 13.85 -5.95
CA VAL A 146 7.15 13.59 -7.35
C VAL A 146 7.53 14.77 -8.26
N PRO A 147 7.13 16.03 -7.97
CA PRO A 147 7.50 17.17 -8.82
C PRO A 147 9.01 17.38 -8.87
N ASN A 148 9.69 17.23 -7.72
CA ASN A 148 11.15 17.37 -7.63
C ASN A 148 11.88 16.31 -8.46
N TRP A 149 11.38 15.08 -8.48
CA TRP A 149 11.93 14.01 -9.31
C TRP A 149 11.66 14.24 -10.80
N ILE A 150 10.44 14.64 -11.17
CA ILE A 150 10.07 14.97 -12.56
C ILE A 150 10.95 16.12 -13.09
N ASN A 151 11.11 17.20 -12.31
CA ASN A 151 11.94 18.34 -12.70
C ASN A 151 13.40 17.95 -12.93
N LYS A 152 13.95 17.03 -12.11
CA LYS A 152 15.31 16.50 -12.30
C LYS A 152 15.42 15.71 -13.61
N LEU A 153 14.42 14.88 -13.95
CA LEU A 153 14.42 14.12 -15.19
C LEU A 153 14.30 15.01 -16.44
N LEU A 154 13.41 16.01 -16.39
CA LEU A 154 13.23 16.96 -17.50
C LEU A 154 14.51 17.77 -17.75
N ARG A 155 15.17 18.24 -16.69
CA ARG A 155 16.45 18.97 -16.82
C ARG A 155 17.56 18.09 -17.40
N LYS A 156 17.64 16.82 -16.99
CA LYS A 156 18.63 15.87 -17.53
C LYS A 156 18.43 15.60 -19.02
N LYS A 157 17.17 15.59 -19.49
CA LYS A 157 16.85 15.42 -20.91
C LYS A 157 17.21 16.64 -21.76
N HIS A 158 17.11 17.85 -21.20
CA HIS A 158 17.50 19.08 -21.90
C HIS A 158 19.01 19.15 -22.17
N ILE A 159 19.84 18.79 -21.18
CA ILE A 159 21.32 18.82 -21.26
C ILE A 159 21.90 17.81 -22.27
N ILE A 160 21.18 16.75 -22.62
CA ILE A 160 21.64 15.72 -23.57
C ILE A 160 21.35 16.14 -25.03
N HIS A 161 20.53 17.18 -25.23
CA HIS A 161 20.13 17.67 -26.54
C HIS A 161 20.74 19.03 -26.93
N ASP A 162 21.58 19.62 -26.07
CA ASP A 162 22.42 20.79 -26.33
C ASP A 162 23.89 20.36 -26.46
#